data_AF-A0A7Y3P1M2-F1
#
_entry.id   AF-A0A7Y3P1M2-F1
#
_cell.length_a   1.000
_cell.length_b   1.000
_cell.length_c   1.000
_cell.angle_alpha   90.00
_cell.angle_beta   90.00
_cell.angle_gamma   90.00
#
_symmetry.space_group_name_H-M   'P 1'
#
loop_
_entity.id
_entity.type
_entity.pdbx_description
1 polymer ?
#
loop_
_entity_poly.entity_id
_entity_poly.type
_entity_poly.pdbx_seq_one_letter_code
_entity_poly.pdbx_strand_id
1 'polypeptide(L)' 'ETKLIRAQKQKLENSVNQIRKLKEKLIPSGELQERHDNFIPFYLAYGKSLFSMLADNLDPFDFRFAVLHESDD' A
#
# COMPACT_ATOMS: atom_id res chain seq x y z
N GLU A 1 26.46 -27.50 -7.52
CA GLU A 1 25.08 -27.22 -7.96
C GLU A 1 24.09 -26.93 -6.84
N THR A 2 24.02 -27.74 -5.77
CA THR A 2 23.03 -27.57 -4.67
C THR A 2 23.03 -26.19 -4.00
N LYS A 3 24.19 -25.56 -3.81
CA LYS A 3 24.29 -24.19 -3.25
C LYS A 3 23.67 -23.13 -4.18
N LEU A 4 23.87 -23.24 -5.49
CA LEU A 4 23.30 -22.31 -6.48
C LEU A 4 21.78 -22.43 -6.54
N ILE A 5 21.27 -23.67 -6.58
CA ILE A 5 19.82 -23.94 -6.57
C ILE A 5 19.19 -23.42 -5.27
N ARG A 6 19.84 -23.61 -4.12
CA ARG A 6 19.36 -23.09 -2.83
C ARG A 6 19.32 -21.56 -2.82
N ALA A 7 20.35 -20.89 -3.33
CA ALA A 7 20.39 -19.43 -3.42
C ALA A 7 19.28 -18.87 -4.32
N GLN A 8 19.02 -19.53 -5.46
CA GLN A 8 17.92 -19.16 -6.35
C GLN A 8 16.55 -19.34 -5.69
N LYS A 9 16.32 -20.47 -5.01
CA LYS A 9 15.08 -20.71 -4.24
C LYS A 9 14.86 -19.63 -3.18
N GLN A 10 15.89 -19.29 -2.41
CA GLN A 10 15.80 -18.24 -1.39
C GLN A 10 15.48 -16.87 -2.02
N LYS A 11 16.13 -16.52 -3.14
CA LYS A 11 15.86 -15.27 -3.84
C LYS A 11 14.40 -15.19 -4.29
N LEU A 12 13.89 -16.27 -4.90
CA LEU A 12 12.50 -16.33 -5.36
C LEU A 12 11.52 -16.22 -4.18
N GLU A 13 11.79 -16.95 -3.09
CA GLU A 13 10.98 -16.90 -1.88
C GLU A 13 10.95 -15.49 -1.28
N ASN A 14 12.10 -14.81 -1.23
CA ASN A 14 12.18 -13.42 -0.76
C ASN A 14 11.33 -12.49 -1.63
N SER A 15 11.42 -12.60 -2.96
CA SER A 15 10.59 -11.80 -3.87
C SER A 15 9.10 -12.08 -3.70
N VAL A 16 8.70 -13.35 -3.56
CA VAL A 16 7.31 -13.74 -3.31
C VAL A 16 6.82 -13.17 -1.96
N ASN A 17 7.65 -13.23 -0.93
CA ASN A 17 7.32 -12.70 0.39
C ASN A 17 7.20 -11.17 0.38
N GLN A 18 8.03 -10.46 -0.39
CA GLN A 18 7.91 -9.02 -0.58
C GLN A 18 6.58 -8.64 -1.25
N ILE A 19 6.23 -9.33 -2.35
CA ILE A 19 4.96 -9.11 -3.05
C ILE A 19 3.78 -9.38 -2.10
N ARG A 20 3.83 -10.47 -1.33
CA ARG A 20 2.77 -10.82 -0.37
C ARG A 20 2.61 -9.74 0.70
N LYS A 21 3.70 -9.27 1.29
CA LYS A 21 3.67 -8.20 2.30
C LYS A 21 3.11 -6.91 1.74
N LEU A 22 3.50 -6.55 0.52
CA LEU A 22 2.99 -5.35 -0.15
C LEU A 22 1.48 -5.48 -0.41
N LYS A 23 1.03 -6.64 -0.91
CA LYS A 23 -0.39 -6.91 -1.14
C LYS A 23 -1.20 -6.80 0.16
N GLU A 24 -0.75 -7.44 1.25
CA GLU A 24 -1.47 -7.37 2.53
C GLU A 24 -1.51 -5.96 3.11
N LYS A 25 -0.47 -5.14 2.87
CA LYS A 25 -0.47 -3.75 3.30
C LYS A 25 -1.45 -2.88 2.50
N LEU A 26 -1.54 -3.08 1.18
CA LEU A 26 -2.37 -2.26 0.29
C LEU A 26 -3.82 -2.74 0.20
N ILE A 27 -4.04 -4.05 0.34
CA ILE A 27 -5.32 -4.72 0.17
C ILE A 27 -5.47 -5.79 1.26
N PRO A 28 -5.58 -5.37 2.53
CA PRO A 28 -5.67 -6.29 3.67
C PRO A 28 -6.86 -7.22 3.52
N SER A 29 -6.63 -8.52 3.60
CA SER A 29 -7.67 -9.55 3.42
C SER A 29 -8.45 -9.48 2.10
N GLY A 30 -7.94 -8.78 1.08
CA GLY A 30 -8.66 -8.57 -0.18
C GLY A 30 -9.73 -7.47 -0.13
N GLU A 31 -9.80 -6.69 0.95
CA GLU A 31 -10.75 -5.59 1.13
C GLU A 31 -10.10 -4.20 1.00
N LEU A 32 -10.92 -3.15 1.07
CA LEU A 32 -10.47 -1.76 1.00
C LEU A 32 -9.63 -1.37 2.22
N GLN A 33 -8.51 -0.70 1.98
CA GLN A 33 -7.60 -0.19 3.01
C GLN A 33 -8.33 0.64 4.08
N GLU A 34 -9.23 1.53 3.68
CA GLU A 34 -9.98 2.43 4.60
C GLU A 34 -10.82 1.70 5.66
N ARG A 35 -11.15 0.42 5.43
CA ARG A 35 -11.92 -0.40 6.39
C ARG A 35 -11.05 -1.01 7.48
N HIS A 36 -9.73 -1.03 7.27
CA HIS A 36 -8.75 -1.65 8.16
C HIS A 36 -7.81 -0.63 8.78
N ASP A 37 -7.39 0.37 8.01
CA ASP A 37 -6.42 1.38 8.44
C ASP A 37 -7.10 2.54 9.16
N ASN A 38 -6.53 2.94 10.30
CA ASN A 38 -6.93 4.15 11.00
C ASN A 38 -6.39 5.39 10.26
N PHE A 39 -7.14 6.49 10.25
CA PHE A 39 -6.69 7.75 9.65
C PHE A 39 -5.58 8.45 10.47
N ILE A 40 -5.44 8.17 11.77
CA ILE A 40 -4.52 8.85 12.69
C ILE A 40 -3.06 8.82 12.22
N PRO A 41 -2.47 7.68 11.81
CA PRO A 41 -1.12 7.65 11.24
C PRO A 41 -0.92 8.60 10.06
N PHE A 42 -1.90 8.70 9.15
CA PHE A 42 -1.86 9.62 8.03
C PHE A 42 -1.96 11.07 8.50
N TYR A 43 -2.82 11.36 9.48
CA TYR A 43 -2.93 12.69 10.04
C TYR A 43 -1.66 13.11 10.81
N LEU A 44 -0.96 12.18 11.46
CA LEU A 44 0.33 12.45 12.08
C LEU A 44 1.42 12.75 11.05
N ALA A 45 1.37 12.12 9.88
CA ALA A 45 2.33 12.34 8.80
C ALA A 45 2.07 13.65 8.03
N TYR A 46 0.83 13.91 7.64
CA TYR A 46 0.47 15.05 6.76
C TYR A 46 -0.19 16.22 7.49
N GLY A 47 -0.63 16.04 8.74
CA GLY A 47 -1.34 17.07 9.48
C GLY A 47 -2.65 17.48 8.79
N LYS A 48 -2.94 18.79 8.81
CA LYS A 48 -4.18 19.34 8.25
C LYS A 48 -4.27 19.23 6.73
N SER A 49 -3.14 19.14 6.01
CA SER A 49 -3.15 19.06 4.54
C SER A 49 -3.70 17.72 4.04
N LEU A 50 -3.78 16.70 4.91
CA LEU A 50 -4.43 15.44 4.59
C LEU A 50 -5.84 15.65 4.06
N PHE A 51 -6.65 16.44 4.78
CA PHE A 51 -8.06 16.61 4.45
C PHE A 51 -8.27 17.43 3.18
N SER A 52 -7.43 18.45 2.93
CA SER A 52 -7.47 19.17 1.65
C SER A 52 -7.09 18.25 0.50
N MET A 53 -6.02 17.47 0.64
CA MET A 53 -5.61 16.51 -0.38
C MET A 53 -6.71 15.48 -0.67
N LEU A 54 -7.36 14.92 0.36
CA LEU A 54 -8.48 13.99 0.18
C LEU A 54 -9.67 14.66 -0.52
N ALA A 55 -10.04 15.87 -0.11
CA ALA A 55 -11.17 16.59 -0.70
C ALA A 55 -10.92 16.97 -2.17
N ASP A 56 -9.68 17.30 -2.53
CA ASP A 56 -9.32 17.69 -3.90
C ASP A 56 -9.24 16.49 -4.86
N ASN A 57 -9.03 15.26 -4.34
CA ASN A 57 -8.80 14.07 -5.15
C ASN A 57 -9.93 13.03 -5.11
N LEU A 58 -10.85 13.09 -4.14
CA LEU A 58 -11.97 12.14 -4.03
C LEU A 58 -13.25 12.75 -4.60
N ASP A 59 -13.71 12.22 -5.74
CA ASP A 59 -15.01 12.54 -6.33
C ASP A 59 -16.04 11.46 -5.96
N PRO A 60 -17.11 11.80 -5.20
CA PRO A 60 -18.17 10.86 -4.84
C PRO A 60 -18.90 10.22 -6.04
N PHE A 61 -18.82 10.82 -7.23
CA PHE A 61 -19.44 10.33 -8.45
C PHE A 61 -18.45 9.62 -9.39
N ASP A 62 -17.16 9.56 -9.04
CA ASP A 62 -16.18 8.72 -9.73
C ASP A 62 -16.15 7.33 -9.10
N PHE A 63 -16.78 6.36 -9.76
CA PHE A 63 -16.88 4.98 -9.28
C PHE A 63 -15.61 4.14 -9.52
N ARG A 64 -14.51 4.75 -9.93
CA ARG A 64 -13.22 4.09 -10.07
C ARG A 64 -12.50 4.02 -8.73
N PHE A 65 -11.54 3.11 -8.63
CA PHE A 65 -10.72 2.99 -7.44
C PHE A 65 -9.76 4.19 -7.34
N ALA A 66 -9.86 4.95 -6.24
CA ALA A 66 -8.96 6.06 -5.98
C ALA A 66 -7.61 5.55 -5.49
N VAL A 67 -6.52 5.99 -6.13
CA VAL A 67 -5.15 5.72 -5.71
C VAL A 67 -4.45 7.06 -5.48
N LEU A 68 -4.03 7.28 -4.23
CA LEU A 68 -3.30 8.48 -3.84
C LEU A 68 -1.83 8.11 -3.61
N HIS A 69 -0.94 8.89 -4.20
CA HIS A 69 0.50 8.69 -4.08
C HIS A 69 1.11 9.82 -3.25
N GLU A 70 1.97 9.45 -2.29
CA GLU A 70 2.88 10.40 -1.66
C GLU A 70 3.89 10.85 -2.73
N SER A 71 4.00 12.16 -2.94
CA SER A 71 5.03 12.74 -3.79
C SER A 71 6.25 13.00 -2.90
N ASP A 72 7.37 12.33 -3.18
CA ASP A 72 8.65 12.61 -2.55
C ASP A 72 9.20 13.93 -3.14
N ASP A 73 8.87 15.07 -2.52
CA ASP A 73 9.66 16.31 -2.67
C ASP A 73 10.73 16.38 -1.56
#